data_AF-A0A915NRC8-F1
#
_entry.id   AF-A0A915NRC8-F1
#
_cell.length_a   1.000
_cell.length_b   1.000
_cell.length_c   1.000
_cell.angle_alpha   90.00
_cell.angle_beta   90.00
_cell.angle_gamma   90.00
#
_symmetry.space_group_name_H-M   'P 1'
#
loop_
_entity.id
_entity.type
_entity.pdbx_description
1 polymer ?
#
loop_
_entity_poly.entity_id
_entity_poly.type
_entity_poly.pdbx_seq_one_letter_code
_entity_poly.pdbx_strand_id
1 'polypeptide(L)'
;MSSAPKERKRVGEILELEREIQKRWEETKAFEEESLLEEKLPKFMTTFPFPYMNGRLHLGHTFTLAKCDFAVGYYRLKGRKCLFPFAFHCTGMPIKACADKLKREMLMYGNPPNFSEGNDVEEIVEENGTVNENELDDITRDKAKGKKATTTIIVVVVIGTRMYK
;
A
#
# COMPACT_ATOMS: atom_id res chain seq x y z
N MET A 1 -23.12 14.22 -14.09
CA MET A 1 -22.73 13.01 -14.83
C MET A 1 -21.45 13.33 -15.60
N SER A 2 -20.30 12.88 -15.09
CA SER A 2 -19.00 13.10 -15.75
C SER A 2 -18.91 12.23 -16.99
N SER A 3 -18.89 12.83 -18.17
CA SER A 3 -18.66 12.13 -19.44
C SER A 3 -17.32 11.41 -19.40
N ALA A 4 -17.31 10.11 -19.70
CA ALA A 4 -16.07 9.32 -19.74
C ALA A 4 -15.06 9.96 -20.72
N PRO A 5 -13.77 10.04 -20.35
CA PRO A 5 -12.77 10.63 -21.21
C PRO A 5 -12.61 9.81 -22.49
N LYS A 6 -12.48 10.51 -23.63
CA LYS A 6 -12.32 9.90 -24.96
C LYS A 6 -11.04 9.06 -24.99
N GLU A 7 -11.18 7.74 -25.00
CA GLU A 7 -10.05 6.81 -24.96
C GLU A 7 -9.17 6.97 -26.21
N ARG A 8 -7.87 7.14 -26.01
CA ARG A 8 -6.92 7.27 -27.12
C ARG A 8 -6.62 5.86 -27.64
N LYS A 9 -7.01 5.56 -28.89
CA LYS A 9 -6.89 4.24 -29.52
C LYS A 9 -5.56 3.52 -29.25
N ARG A 10 -4.42 4.21 -29.40
CA ARG A 10 -3.08 3.66 -29.15
C ARG A 10 -2.83 3.26 -27.69
N VAL A 11 -3.39 3.98 -26.73
CA VAL A 11 -3.24 3.65 -25.30
C VAL A 11 -4.01 2.38 -24.98
N GLY A 12 -5.23 2.24 -25.53
CA GLY A 12 -6.02 1.02 -25.40
C GLY A 12 -5.28 -0.22 -25.92
N GLU A 13 -4.67 -0.11 -27.10
CA GLU A 13 -3.87 -1.19 -27.70
C GLU A 13 -2.68 -1.61 -26.80
N ILE A 14 -1.96 -0.64 -26.22
CA ILE A 14 -0.83 -0.91 -25.32
C ILE A 14 -1.32 -1.58 -24.02
N LEU A 15 -2.42 -1.12 -23.43
CA LEU A 15 -2.98 -1.68 -22.20
C LEU A 15 -3.48 -3.12 -22.40
N GLU A 16 -4.01 -3.45 -23.58
CA GLU A 16 -4.44 -4.81 -23.90
C GLU A 16 -3.24 -5.76 -24.02
N LEU A 17 -2.21 -5.34 -24.75
CA LEU A 17 -0.96 -6.11 -24.87
C LEU A 17 -0.28 -6.28 -23.51
N GLU A 18 -0.25 -5.24 -22.67
CA GLU A 18 0.30 -5.30 -21.33
C GLU A 18 -0.40 -6.38 -20.48
N ARG A 19 -1.75 -6.42 -20.50
CA ARG A 19 -2.52 -7.44 -19.78
C ARG A 19 -2.22 -8.86 -20.28
N GLU A 20 -2.10 -9.06 -21.59
CA GLU A 20 -1.75 -10.37 -22.15
C GLU A 20 -0.38 -10.85 -21.69
N ILE A 21 0.63 -9.96 -21.75
CA ILE A 21 2.01 -10.29 -21.36
C ILE A 21 2.12 -10.52 -19.85
N GLN A 22 1.46 -9.69 -19.03
CA GLN A 22 1.41 -9.88 -17.57
C GLN A 22 0.81 -11.24 -17.20
N LYS A 23 -0.28 -11.64 -17.87
CA LYS A 23 -0.90 -12.96 -17.69
C LYS A 23 0.07 -14.09 -18.07
N ARG A 24 0.77 -13.97 -19.20
CA ARG A 24 1.78 -14.96 -19.61
C ARG A 24 2.92 -15.08 -18.60
N TRP A 25 3.36 -13.97 -17.99
CA TRP A 25 4.39 -14.01 -16.95
C TRP A 25 3.91 -14.68 -15.67
N GLU A 26 2.64 -14.50 -15.28
CA GLU A 26 2.03 -15.16 -14.12
C GLU A 26 1.88 -16.67 -14.36
N GLU A 27 1.39 -17.07 -15.53
CA GLU A 27 1.21 -18.49 -15.90
C GLU A 27 2.53 -19.26 -15.98
N THR A 28 3.57 -18.64 -16.53
CA THR A 28 4.90 -19.25 -16.66
C THR A 28 5.78 -19.09 -15.42
N LYS A 29 5.31 -18.33 -14.41
CA LYS A 29 6.06 -17.99 -13.20
C LYS A 29 7.46 -17.44 -13.53
N ALA A 30 7.56 -16.65 -14.59
CA ALA A 30 8.83 -16.21 -15.20
C ALA A 30 9.78 -15.46 -14.25
N PHE A 31 9.29 -15.01 -13.10
CA PHE A 31 10.04 -14.23 -12.11
C PHE A 31 10.12 -14.91 -10.73
N GLU A 32 9.63 -16.14 -10.58
CA GLU A 32 9.88 -16.96 -9.39
C GLU A 32 11.26 -17.61 -9.55
N GLU A 33 12.19 -17.33 -8.63
CA GLU A 33 13.52 -17.94 -8.63
C GLU A 33 13.68 -18.83 -7.40
N GLU A 34 14.04 -20.09 -7.62
CA GLU A 34 14.35 -21.02 -6.55
C GLU A 34 15.84 -21.00 -6.23
N SER A 35 16.16 -21.01 -4.93
CA SER A 35 17.54 -21.14 -4.47
C SER A 35 17.97 -22.61 -4.57
N LEU A 36 18.18 -23.12 -5.78
CA LEU A 36 18.84 -24.39 -5.99
C LEU A 36 20.29 -24.27 -5.50
N LEU A 37 20.67 -25.11 -4.53
CA LEU A 37 22.00 -25.16 -3.92
C LEU A 37 23.11 -25.55 -4.92
N GLU A 38 22.73 -26.07 -6.08
CA GLU A 38 23.62 -26.80 -6.99
C GLU A 38 24.24 -25.94 -8.10
N GLU A 39 23.69 -24.75 -8.41
CA GLU A 39 24.18 -23.92 -9.51
C GLU A 39 25.08 -22.76 -9.04
N LYS A 40 26.35 -22.77 -9.50
CA LYS A 40 27.34 -21.69 -9.31
C LYS A 40 27.08 -20.45 -10.20
N LEU A 41 25.82 -20.19 -10.57
CA LEU A 41 25.49 -19.01 -11.37
C LEU A 41 25.60 -17.74 -10.51
N PRO A 42 26.12 -16.63 -11.06
CA PRO A 42 26.23 -15.38 -10.33
C PRO A 42 24.85 -14.86 -9.92
N LYS A 43 24.68 -14.54 -8.64
CA LYS A 43 23.42 -14.07 -8.05
C LYS A 43 23.37 -12.54 -8.00
N PHE A 44 22.18 -11.98 -8.14
CA PHE A 44 21.90 -10.56 -7.96
C PHE A 44 20.60 -10.39 -7.17
N MET A 45 20.65 -9.64 -6.08
CA MET A 45 19.48 -9.34 -5.27
C MET A 45 19.36 -7.83 -5.14
N THR A 46 18.16 -7.31 -5.36
CA THR A 46 17.84 -5.91 -5.08
C THR A 46 16.59 -5.85 -4.23
N THR A 47 16.46 -4.81 -3.42
CA THR A 47 15.31 -4.60 -2.55
C THR A 47 14.86 -3.15 -2.63
N PHE A 48 13.55 -2.95 -2.46
CA PHE A 48 12.93 -1.65 -2.36
C PHE A 48 12.38 -1.48 -0.93
N PRO A 49 12.63 -0.35 -0.24
CA PRO A 49 12.03 -0.10 1.07
C PRO A 49 10.51 -0.18 1.00
N PHE A 50 9.91 -1.05 1.80
CA PHE A 50 8.48 -1.33 1.72
C PHE A 50 7.64 -0.07 1.97
N PRO A 51 6.71 0.28 1.06
CA PRO A 51 5.92 1.48 1.21
C PRO A 51 4.87 1.32 2.31
N TYR A 52 4.56 2.42 2.99
CA TYR A 52 3.50 2.46 4.00
C TYR A 52 2.11 2.32 3.38
N MET A 53 1.24 1.52 4.00
CA MET A 53 -0.11 1.24 3.50
C MET A 53 -1.18 2.20 4.04
N ASN A 54 -0.82 3.47 4.27
CA ASN A 54 -1.77 4.52 4.66
C ASN A 54 -2.42 5.21 3.44
N GLY A 55 -2.15 4.75 2.22
CA GLY A 55 -2.69 5.30 0.98
C GLY A 55 -2.29 4.51 -0.25
N ARG A 56 -2.63 5.03 -1.44
CA ARG A 56 -2.19 4.45 -2.73
C ARG A 56 -0.77 4.88 -3.07
N LEU A 57 -0.06 4.02 -3.81
CA LEU A 57 1.27 4.33 -4.31
C LEU A 57 1.20 5.49 -5.31
N HIS A 58 1.87 6.59 -4.99
CA HIS A 58 2.07 7.72 -5.90
C HIS A 58 3.30 7.54 -6.82
N LEU A 59 3.41 8.38 -7.84
CA LEU A 59 4.47 8.31 -8.87
C LEU A 59 5.91 8.31 -8.32
N GLY A 60 6.16 9.01 -7.20
CA GLY A 60 7.46 8.95 -6.51
C GLY A 60 7.89 7.53 -6.06
N HIS A 61 6.95 6.66 -5.70
CA HIS A 61 7.25 5.26 -5.41
C HIS A 61 7.69 4.55 -6.69
N THR A 62 6.95 4.71 -7.78
CA THR A 62 7.27 4.13 -9.09
C THR A 62 8.65 4.59 -9.58
N PHE A 63 8.98 5.87 -9.43
CA PHE A 63 10.30 6.40 -9.81
C PHE A 63 11.45 5.70 -9.07
N THR A 64 11.27 5.45 -7.77
CA THR A 64 12.31 4.79 -6.97
C THR A 64 12.35 3.29 -7.24
N LEU A 65 11.19 2.65 -7.39
CA LEU A 65 11.04 1.23 -7.76
C LEU A 65 11.67 0.90 -9.11
N ALA A 66 11.48 1.77 -10.11
CA ALA A 66 11.95 1.56 -11.48
C ALA A 66 13.48 1.36 -11.55
N LYS A 67 14.25 1.96 -10.62
CA LYS A 67 15.70 1.77 -10.55
C LYS A 67 16.07 0.31 -10.26
N CYS A 68 15.36 -0.32 -9.32
CA CYS A 68 15.53 -1.73 -8.99
C CYS A 68 15.09 -2.63 -10.14
N ASP A 69 13.95 -2.31 -10.76
CA ASP A 69 13.38 -3.09 -11.87
C ASP A 69 14.32 -3.11 -13.10
N PHE A 70 14.84 -1.94 -13.50
CA PHE A 70 15.81 -1.85 -14.60
C PHE A 70 17.13 -2.56 -14.28
N ALA A 71 17.60 -2.50 -13.03
CA ALA A 71 18.80 -3.22 -12.62
C ALA A 71 18.61 -4.74 -12.75
N VAL A 72 17.47 -5.26 -12.29
CA VAL A 72 17.12 -6.69 -12.39
C VAL A 72 17.01 -7.13 -13.85
N GLY A 73 16.32 -6.35 -14.70
CA GLY A 73 16.22 -6.63 -16.13
C GLY A 73 17.61 -6.71 -16.79
N TYR A 74 18.49 -5.75 -16.50
CA TYR A 74 19.85 -5.74 -17.01
C TYR A 74 20.67 -6.96 -16.55
N TYR A 75 20.64 -7.30 -15.26
CA TYR A 75 21.41 -8.43 -14.73
C TYR A 75 20.86 -9.79 -15.17
N ARG A 76 19.55 -9.90 -15.40
CA ARG A 76 18.92 -11.09 -15.98
C ARG A 76 19.42 -11.33 -17.42
N LEU A 77 19.52 -10.27 -18.23
CA LEU A 77 20.12 -10.34 -19.57
C LEU A 77 21.62 -10.70 -19.56
N LYS A 78 22.34 -10.37 -18.47
CA LYS A 78 23.73 -10.80 -18.24
C LYS A 78 23.86 -12.25 -17.75
N GLY A 79 22.77 -13.01 -17.70
CA GLY A 79 22.78 -14.41 -17.27
C GLY A 79 22.90 -14.60 -15.76
N ARG A 80 22.59 -13.57 -14.95
CA ARG A 80 22.58 -13.68 -13.49
C ARG A 80 21.21 -14.14 -12.98
N LYS A 81 21.21 -14.94 -11.92
CA LYS A 81 20.00 -15.27 -11.16
C LYS A 81 19.59 -14.05 -10.33
N CYS A 82 18.40 -13.50 -10.62
CA CYS A 82 17.97 -12.23 -10.06
C CYS A 82 16.74 -12.40 -9.15
N LEU A 83 16.84 -11.89 -7.91
CA LEU A 83 15.74 -11.85 -6.96
C LEU A 83 15.37 -10.40 -6.62
N PHE A 84 14.11 -10.06 -6.81
CA PHE A 84 13.54 -8.77 -6.43
C PHE A 84 12.23 -8.97 -5.67
N PRO A 85 12.28 -9.13 -4.33
CA PRO A 85 11.10 -9.30 -3.53
C PRO A 85 10.44 -7.94 -3.27
N PHE A 86 9.12 -7.95 -3.16
CA PHE A 86 8.33 -6.79 -2.79
C PHE A 86 7.46 -7.10 -1.57
N ALA A 87 7.28 -6.15 -0.67
CA ALA A 87 6.38 -6.27 0.46
C ALA A 87 5.82 -4.91 0.87
N PHE A 88 4.91 -4.93 1.82
CA PHE A 88 4.19 -3.75 2.29
C PHE A 88 4.47 -3.47 3.76
N HIS A 89 4.48 -2.20 4.12
CA HIS A 89 4.72 -1.75 5.48
C HIS A 89 3.41 -1.32 6.16
N CYS A 90 2.90 -2.17 7.04
CA CYS A 90 1.68 -1.92 7.80
C CYS A 90 1.93 -1.59 9.29
N THR A 91 3.19 -1.40 9.69
CA THR A 91 3.50 -1.04 11.08
C THR A 91 3.46 0.47 11.29
N GLY A 92 3.26 0.91 12.53
CA GLY A 92 3.35 2.33 12.90
C GLY A 92 2.02 3.05 13.11
N MET A 93 2.11 4.22 13.74
CA MET A 93 0.96 5.05 14.11
C MET A 93 0.24 5.77 12.94
N PRO A 94 0.84 6.05 11.76
CA PRO A 94 0.15 6.81 10.71
C PRO A 94 -1.17 6.17 10.25
N ILE A 95 -1.22 4.84 10.18
CA ILE A 95 -2.44 4.12 9.76
C ILE A 95 -3.55 4.31 10.81
N LYS A 96 -3.22 4.17 12.09
CA LYS A 96 -4.16 4.37 13.21
C LYS A 96 -4.62 5.84 13.29
N ALA A 97 -3.69 6.79 13.17
CA ALA A 97 -4.01 8.22 13.19
C ALA A 97 -4.96 8.64 12.06
N CYS A 98 -4.79 8.08 10.85
CA CYS A 98 -5.74 8.31 9.75
C CYS A 98 -7.12 7.71 10.06
N ALA A 99 -7.20 6.50 10.62
CA ALA A 99 -8.45 5.87 11.00
C ALA A 99 -9.18 6.64 12.11
N ASP A 100 -8.45 7.10 13.12
CA ASP A 100 -9.01 7.86 14.24
C ASP A 100 -9.51 9.25 13.80
N LYS A 101 -8.80 9.90 12.87
CA LYS A 101 -9.27 11.15 12.24
C LYS A 101 -10.60 10.94 11.52
N LEU A 102 -10.73 9.87 10.74
CA LEU A 102 -11.98 9.54 10.05
C LEU A 102 -13.11 9.21 11.02
N LYS A 103 -12.84 8.42 12.07
CA LYS A 103 -13.84 8.13 13.12
C LYS A 103 -14.34 9.42 13.76
N ARG A 104 -13.43 10.34 14.09
CA ARG A 104 -13.77 11.66 14.66
C ARG A 104 -14.62 12.50 13.71
N GLU A 105 -14.25 12.59 12.44
CA GLU A 105 -15.01 13.36 11.44
C GLU A 105 -16.41 12.79 11.21
N MET A 106 -16.56 11.46 11.21
CA MET A 106 -17.88 10.82 11.10
C MET A 106 -18.77 11.10 12.32
N LEU A 107 -18.18 11.18 13.52
CA LEU A 107 -18.91 11.52 14.74
C LEU A 107 -19.33 13.00 14.76
N MET A 108 -18.41 13.91 14.43
CA MET A 108 -18.66 15.36 14.45
C MET A 108 -19.63 15.83 13.36
N TYR A 109 -19.50 15.30 12.15
CA TYR A 109 -20.16 15.86 10.96
C TYR A 109 -21.17 14.91 10.29
N GLY A 110 -21.32 13.68 10.79
CA GLY A 110 -22.20 12.67 10.20
C GLY A 110 -21.65 11.99 8.94
N ASN A 111 -22.53 11.27 8.21
CA ASN A 111 -22.19 10.55 6.99
C ASN A 111 -23.35 10.63 5.96
N PRO A 112 -23.25 11.46 4.91
CA PRO A 112 -22.07 12.22 4.47
C PRO A 112 -21.74 13.40 5.40
N PRO A 113 -20.45 13.76 5.56
CA PRO A 113 -20.03 14.78 6.51
C PRO A 113 -20.53 16.17 6.10
N ASN A 114 -21.21 16.86 7.01
CA ASN A 114 -21.59 18.27 6.86
C ASN A 114 -20.66 19.16 7.69
N PHE A 115 -19.66 19.77 7.06
CA PHE A 115 -18.66 20.59 7.75
C PHE A 115 -19.13 22.02 8.11
N SER A 116 -20.34 22.45 7.69
CA SER A 116 -20.86 23.77 8.05
C SER A 116 -21.49 23.82 9.44
N GLU A 117 -21.91 22.66 9.96
CA GLU A 117 -22.56 22.48 11.26
C GLU A 117 -21.70 21.51 12.07
N GLY A 118 -20.57 22.00 12.59
CA GLY A 118 -19.74 21.21 13.49
C GLY A 118 -20.32 21.27 14.89
N ASN A 119 -20.87 20.15 15.38
CA ASN A 119 -21.19 20.00 16.79
C ASN A 119 -19.91 19.64 17.55
N ASP A 120 -19.73 20.18 18.76
CA ASP A 120 -18.59 19.83 19.59
C ASP A 120 -18.67 18.35 19.99
N VAL A 121 -17.53 17.64 19.97
CA VAL A 121 -17.48 16.18 20.25
C VAL A 121 -18.08 15.86 21.62
N GLU A 122 -17.92 16.78 22.58
CA GLU A 122 -18.44 16.65 23.94
C GLU A 122 -19.98 16.68 23.96
N GLU A 123 -20.61 17.53 23.15
CA GLU A 123 -22.09 17.61 23.06
C GLU A 123 -22.72 16.34 22.46
N ILE A 124 -22.07 15.71 21.46
CA ILE A 124 -22.61 14.53 20.77
C ILE A 124 -22.54 13.26 21.65
N VAL A 125 -21.53 13.19 22.53
CA VAL A 125 -21.32 12.07 23.45
C VAL A 125 -22.31 12.14 24.62
N GLU A 126 -22.69 13.34 25.05
CA GLU A 126 -23.73 13.56 26.06
C GLU A 126 -25.14 13.21 25.53
N GLU A 127 -25.46 13.54 24.27
CA GLU A 127 -26.78 13.23 23.69
C GLU A 127 -27.01 11.75 23.36
N ASN A 128 -25.99 11.02 22.89
CA ASN A 128 -26.18 9.65 22.34
C ASN A 128 -25.93 8.53 23.35
N GLY A 129 -25.61 8.84 24.61
CA GLY A 129 -25.65 7.91 25.74
C GLY A 129 -25.21 6.47 25.42
N THR A 130 -24.03 6.28 24.83
CA THR A 130 -23.26 5.02 24.79
C THR A 130 -21.99 5.19 23.95
N VAL A 131 -20.94 5.73 24.55
CA VAL A 131 -19.57 5.37 24.17
C VAL A 131 -18.79 5.11 25.45
N ASN A 132 -18.21 3.92 25.57
CA ASN A 132 -17.41 3.50 26.71
C ASN A 132 -16.31 4.54 26.99
N GLU A 133 -16.22 5.04 28.22
CA GLU A 133 -15.27 6.09 28.66
C GLU A 133 -13.81 5.79 28.24
N ASN A 134 -13.45 4.51 28.05
CA ASN A 134 -12.14 4.08 27.58
C ASN A 134 -11.84 4.42 26.09
N GLU A 135 -12.85 4.55 25.22
CA GLU A 135 -12.65 4.94 23.82
C GLU A 135 -12.50 6.45 23.64
N LEU A 136 -13.17 7.24 24.50
CA LEU A 136 -13.10 8.69 24.50
C LEU A 136 -11.67 9.18 24.83
N ASP A 137 -11.05 8.53 25.80
CA ASP A 137 -9.67 8.75 26.27
C ASP A 137 -8.58 8.40 25.22
N ASP A 138 -8.94 7.66 24.17
CA ASP A 138 -8.06 7.32 23.04
C ASP A 138 -8.23 8.31 21.86
N ILE A 139 -9.38 9.00 21.75
CA ILE A 139 -9.74 9.91 20.65
C ILE A 139 -9.31 11.37 20.92
N THR A 140 -9.39 11.82 22.17
CA THR A 140 -9.03 13.19 22.61
C THR A 140 -7.56 13.34 23.00
N ARG A 141 -6.87 12.23 23.26
CA ARG A 141 -5.49 12.24 23.75
C ARG A 141 -4.53 12.15 22.57
N ASP A 142 -3.85 13.25 22.25
CA ASP A 142 -2.67 13.24 21.37
C ASP A 142 -1.57 12.38 22.01
N LYS A 143 -1.62 11.06 21.76
CA LYS A 143 -0.59 10.11 22.17
C LYS A 143 0.64 10.23 21.27
N ALA A 144 1.20 11.43 21.19
CA ALA A 144 2.56 11.66 20.70
C ALA A 144 3.63 11.04 21.64
N LYS A 145 3.24 10.53 22.81
CA LYS A 145 4.14 9.85 23.75
C LYS A 145 3.56 8.54 24.28
N GLY A 146 4.09 7.43 23.76
CA GLY A 146 4.49 6.30 24.62
C GLY A 146 3.42 5.29 25.04
N LYS A 147 2.75 4.61 24.11
CA LYS A 147 2.35 3.22 24.34
C LYS A 147 2.80 2.36 23.16
N LYS A 148 3.72 1.44 23.43
CA LYS A 148 4.17 0.44 22.45
C LYS A 148 3.00 -0.51 22.20
N ALA A 149 2.18 -0.20 21.20
CA ALA A 149 1.25 -1.17 20.66
C ALA A 149 2.09 -2.32 20.09
N THR A 150 1.92 -3.52 20.65
CA THR A 150 2.54 -4.75 20.15
C THR A 150 2.07 -4.96 18.72
N THR A 151 2.89 -4.51 17.78
CA THR A 151 2.55 -4.45 16.37
C THR A 151 2.85 -5.81 15.78
N THR A 152 1.81 -6.55 15.40
CA THR A 152 1.95 -7.78 14.63
C THR A 152 2.61 -7.42 13.30
N ILE A 153 3.82 -7.92 13.09
CA ILE A 153 4.55 -7.80 11.83
C ILE A 153 3.82 -8.68 10.81
N ILE A 154 2.97 -8.08 9.98
CA ILE A 154 2.47 -8.73 8.78
C ILE A 154 3.34 -8.23 7.63
N VAL A 155 4.48 -8.89 7.40
CA VAL A 155 5.21 -8.76 6.14
C VAL A 155 4.53 -9.69 5.15
N VAL A 156 3.70 -9.13 4.28
CA VAL A 156 3.25 -9.88 3.10
C VAL A 156 4.40 -9.86 2.11
N VAL A 157 5.25 -10.90 2.14
CA VAL A 157 6.27 -11.10 1.12
C VAL A 157 5.56 -11.52 -0.16
N VAL A 158 5.48 -10.61 -1.12
CA VAL A 158 5.05 -10.91 -2.47
C VAL A 158 6.29 -11.35 -3.24
N ILE A 159 6.51 -12.67 -3.26
CA ILE A 159 7.50 -13.30 -4.14
C ILE A 159 6.86 -13.34 -5.54
N GLY A 160 7.41 -12.57 -6.46
CA GLY A 160 6.83 -12.37 -7.80
C GLY A 160 5.98 -11.10 -7.85
N THR A 161 6.36 -10.16 -8.71
CA THR A 161 5.85 -8.78 -8.84
C THR A 161 4.33 -8.68 -9.02
N ARG A 162 3.55 -8.85 -7.96
CA ARG A 162 2.11 -8.57 -7.93
C ARG A 162 1.90 -7.11 -7.52
N MET A 163 2.31 -6.19 -8.39
CA MET A 163 2.22 -4.74 -8.17
C MET A 163 1.18 -4.04 -9.06
N TYR A 164 0.50 -4.77 -9.95
CA TYR A 164 -0.44 -4.21 -10.92
C TYR A 164 -1.83 -4.83 -10.76
N LYS A 165 -2.58 -4.38 -9.75
CA LYS A 165 -4.05 -4.51 -9.68
C LYS A 165 -4.64 -3.22 -9.11
#